data_AF-A0A929W115-F1
#
_entry.id   AF-A0A929W115-F1
#
_cell.length_a   1.000
_cell.length_b   1.000
_cell.length_c   1.000
_cell.angle_alpha   90.00
_cell.angle_beta   90.00
_cell.angle_gamma   90.00
#
_symmetry.space_group_name_H-M   'P 1'
#
loop_
_entity.id
_entity.type
_entity.pdbx_description
1 polymer ?
#
loop_
_entity_poly.entity_id
_entity_poly.type
_entity_poly.pdbx_seq_one_letter_code
_entity_poly.pdbx_strand_id
1 'polypeptide(L)'
;MSDTSISTVSSIKAHRNSSLELLRILSMFLVLLLHANFTTFGFPSVAEARANPLPSFLQLSAEALCIVAVNTYILISGYFGIRMQGKGLANLLFQSSFYSASAYLLFLVISGYFTAFKLSTLLTQCMPLLKAGGWFLPSYVGLMLLSPLLERALAQMKTRELGRYLLLYYILHTIWVFFFKTMDGNDGYSIFSFIGIYLLGSYLKRTKVHWSKILRWKFLAGYISISLFSALLFLGISIITGITLE
;
A
#
# COMPACT_ATOMS: atom_id res chain seq x y z
N MET A 1 35.91 -45.28 -13.59
CA MET A 1 34.52 -45.47 -14.05
C MET A 1 33.66 -45.46 -12.80
N SER A 2 33.17 -44.30 -12.35
CA SER A 2 31.90 -43.66 -12.79
C SER A 2 30.76 -44.66 -12.58
N ASP A 3 29.85 -44.53 -11.62
CA ASP A 3 28.89 -43.45 -11.30
C ASP A 3 28.15 -43.95 -10.03
N THR A 4 27.39 -43.23 -9.21
CA THR A 4 26.72 -41.94 -9.30
C THR A 4 26.36 -41.60 -7.85
N SER A 5 26.93 -40.53 -7.30
CA SER A 5 26.39 -39.89 -6.11
C SER A 5 25.09 -39.20 -6.51
N ILE A 6 23.96 -39.85 -6.28
CA ILE A 6 22.64 -39.19 -6.31
C ILE A 6 22.64 -38.21 -5.14
N SER A 7 23.15 -37.02 -5.42
CA SER A 7 23.01 -35.86 -4.57
C SER A 7 21.52 -35.60 -4.42
N THR A 8 21.02 -35.87 -3.22
CA THR A 8 19.74 -35.38 -2.74
C THR A 8 19.76 -33.87 -2.84
N VAL A 9 19.28 -33.34 -3.97
CA VAL A 9 18.82 -31.96 -4.08
C VAL A 9 17.56 -31.87 -3.21
N SER A 10 17.75 -31.82 -1.90
CA SER A 10 16.69 -31.42 -1.00
C SER A 10 16.32 -30.01 -1.44
N SER A 11 15.14 -29.86 -2.04
CA SER A 11 14.61 -28.53 -2.33
C SER A 11 14.54 -27.81 -0.99
N ILE A 12 15.45 -26.89 -0.74
CA ILE A 12 15.34 -25.98 0.40
C ILE A 12 14.13 -25.10 0.08
N LYS A 13 12.93 -25.58 0.45
CA LYS A 13 11.73 -24.76 0.45
C LYS A 13 12.07 -23.59 1.35
N ALA A 14 12.12 -22.40 0.77
CA ALA A 14 12.28 -21.17 1.52
C ALA A 14 11.27 -21.19 2.67
N HIS A 15 11.75 -21.09 3.91
CA HIS A 15 10.92 -21.11 5.09
C HIS A 15 9.91 -19.97 5.00
N ARG A 16 8.61 -20.31 4.94
CA ARG A 16 7.53 -19.32 4.85
C ARG A 16 7.50 -18.49 6.13
N ASN A 17 7.39 -17.18 6.00
CA ASN A 17 7.31 -16.29 7.16
C ASN A 17 5.85 -15.89 7.39
N SER A 18 5.14 -16.66 8.21
CA SER A 18 3.71 -16.48 8.47
C SER A 18 3.37 -15.09 9.02
N SER A 19 4.29 -14.44 9.74
CA SER A 19 4.04 -13.08 10.27
C SER A 19 4.01 -12.02 9.16
N LEU A 20 4.88 -12.13 8.15
CA LEU A 20 4.86 -11.23 6.99
C LEU A 20 3.74 -11.57 6.01
N GLU A 21 3.35 -12.85 5.89
CA GLU A 21 2.17 -13.24 5.13
C GLU A 21 0.89 -12.69 5.76
N LEU A 22 0.75 -12.78 7.09
CA LEU A 22 -0.35 -12.16 7.84
C LEU A 22 -0.35 -10.63 7.65
N LEU A 23 0.82 -9.98 7.74
CA LEU A 23 0.92 -8.54 7.52
C LEU A 23 0.50 -8.14 6.10
N ARG A 24 0.77 -8.97 5.09
CA ARG A 24 0.31 -8.73 3.72
C ARG A 24 -1.21 -8.80 3.61
N ILE A 25 -1.84 -9.78 4.26
CA ILE A 25 -3.31 -9.89 4.31
C ILE A 25 -3.90 -8.70 5.05
N LEU A 26 -3.32 -8.34 6.19
CA LEU A 26 -3.73 -7.17 6.97
C LEU A 26 -3.61 -5.89 6.13
N SER A 27 -2.51 -5.69 5.39
CA SER A 27 -2.38 -4.53 4.52
C SER A 27 -3.43 -4.50 3.41
N MET A 28 -3.78 -5.66 2.81
CA MET A 28 -4.87 -5.71 1.83
C MET A 28 -6.21 -5.32 2.45
N PHE A 29 -6.50 -5.81 3.66
CA PHE A 29 -7.70 -5.43 4.40
C PHE A 29 -7.75 -3.93 4.71
N LEU A 30 -6.66 -3.34 5.19
CA LEU A 30 -6.58 -1.91 5.49
C LEU A 30 -6.76 -1.04 4.23
N VAL A 31 -6.26 -1.48 3.07
CA VAL A 31 -6.52 -0.80 1.79
C VAL A 31 -8.02 -0.82 1.45
N LEU A 32 -8.70 -1.95 1.65
CA LEU A 32 -10.15 -2.04 1.43
C LEU A 32 -10.92 -1.17 2.42
N LEU A 33 -10.48 -1.10 3.68
CA LEU A 33 -11.08 -0.23 4.70
C LEU A 33 -10.94 1.25 4.34
N LEU A 34 -9.76 1.67 3.85
CA LEU A 34 -9.49 3.03 3.34
C LEU A 34 -10.48 3.41 2.23
N HIS A 35 -10.59 2.55 1.21
CA HIS A 35 -11.49 2.80 0.08
C HIS A 35 -12.96 2.76 0.52
N ALA A 36 -13.35 1.85 1.40
CA ALA A 36 -14.71 1.81 1.93
C ALA A 36 -15.06 3.08 2.71
N ASN A 37 -14.12 3.62 3.48
CA ASN A 37 -14.28 4.85 4.24
C ASN A 37 -14.67 6.02 3.33
N PHE A 38 -13.85 6.32 2.32
CA PHE A 38 -14.11 7.48 1.45
C PHE A 38 -15.14 7.26 0.36
N THR A 39 -15.22 6.05 -0.21
CA THR A 39 -16.21 5.78 -1.26
C THR A 39 -17.63 5.85 -0.69
N THR A 40 -17.80 5.54 0.60
CA THR A 40 -19.12 5.55 1.27
C THR A 40 -19.43 6.90 1.91
N PHE A 41 -18.48 7.50 2.62
CA PHE A 41 -18.74 8.68 3.46
C PHE A 41 -18.13 9.98 2.92
N GLY A 42 -17.27 9.93 1.89
CA GLY A 42 -16.49 11.11 1.44
C GLY A 42 -15.57 11.65 2.53
N PHE A 43 -14.85 12.74 2.28
CA PHE A 43 -14.19 13.47 3.38
C PHE A 43 -15.23 14.24 4.19
N PRO A 44 -15.07 14.36 5.53
CA PRO A 44 -15.97 15.21 6.29
C PRO A 44 -15.87 16.64 5.76
N SER A 45 -17.00 17.28 5.54
CA SER A 45 -17.02 18.72 5.23
C SER A 45 -16.64 19.54 6.47
N VAL A 46 -16.21 20.79 6.26
CA VAL A 46 -15.92 21.72 7.37
C VAL A 46 -17.15 21.91 8.26
N ALA A 47 -18.34 21.92 7.67
CA ALA A 47 -19.60 22.06 8.41
C ALA A 47 -19.88 20.82 9.28
N GLU A 48 -19.68 19.62 8.73
CA GLU A 48 -19.83 18.36 9.48
C GLU A 48 -18.77 18.23 10.58
N ALA A 49 -17.52 18.60 10.30
CA ALA A 49 -16.44 18.61 11.28
C ALA A 49 -16.73 19.54 12.46
N ARG A 50 -17.38 20.68 12.22
CA ARG A 50 -17.81 21.62 13.27
C ARG A 50 -19.04 21.11 14.04
N ALA A 51 -20.02 20.55 13.33
CA ALA A 51 -21.26 20.07 13.94
C ALA A 51 -21.05 18.77 14.73
N ASN A 52 -20.24 17.86 14.21
CA ASN A 52 -20.01 16.51 14.71
C ASN A 52 -18.51 16.16 14.72
N PRO A 53 -17.70 16.80 15.59
CA PRO A 53 -16.25 16.65 15.59
C PRO A 53 -15.79 15.23 15.91
N LEU A 54 -16.52 14.48 16.74
CA LEU A 54 -16.14 13.12 17.12
C LEU A 54 -16.25 12.12 15.93
N PRO A 55 -17.39 12.02 15.21
CA PRO A 55 -17.46 11.24 13.98
C PRO A 55 -16.39 11.60 12.95
N SER A 56 -16.16 12.90 12.70
CA SER A 56 -15.12 13.34 11.76
C SER A 56 -13.72 12.96 12.23
N PHE A 57 -13.43 13.07 13.53
CA PHE A 57 -12.17 12.61 14.10
C PHE A 57 -11.96 11.11 13.91
N LEU A 58 -12.97 10.28 14.18
CA LEU A 58 -12.89 8.82 14.01
C LEU A 58 -12.67 8.44 12.54
N GLN A 59 -13.35 9.13 11.62
CA GLN A 59 -13.19 8.93 10.18
C GLN A 59 -11.77 9.27 9.70
N LEU A 60 -11.23 10.42 10.12
CA LEU A 60 -9.87 10.85 9.81
C LEU A 60 -8.81 9.97 10.50
N SER A 61 -9.13 9.43 11.69
CA SER A 61 -8.26 8.49 12.40
C SER A 61 -8.19 7.14 11.67
N ALA A 62 -9.32 6.63 11.18
CA ALA A 62 -9.35 5.42 10.36
C ALA A 62 -8.50 5.59 9.11
N GLU A 63 -8.58 6.76 8.47
CA GLU A 63 -7.75 7.12 7.31
C GLU A 63 -6.26 7.10 7.65
N ALA A 64 -5.84 7.85 8.67
CA ALA A 64 -4.44 7.96 9.08
C ALA A 64 -3.83 6.61 9.52
N LEU A 65 -4.67 5.68 9.99
CA LEU A 65 -4.26 4.31 10.34
C LEU A 65 -4.21 3.36 9.14
N CYS A 66 -4.93 3.66 8.05
CA CYS A 66 -4.99 2.77 6.90
C CYS A 66 -4.07 3.21 5.76
N ILE A 67 -3.72 4.50 5.66
CA ILE A 67 -2.98 5.07 4.52
C ILE A 67 -1.62 4.41 4.28
N VAL A 68 -0.96 3.92 5.34
CA VAL A 68 0.34 3.22 5.25
C VAL A 68 0.23 1.82 4.61
N ALA A 69 -0.97 1.28 4.47
CA ALA A 69 -1.20 -0.11 4.07
C ALA A 69 -0.68 -0.39 2.66
N VAL A 70 -0.89 0.52 1.72
CA VAL A 70 -0.37 0.40 0.35
C VAL A 70 1.16 0.29 0.38
N ASN A 71 1.83 1.23 1.07
CA ASN A 71 3.28 1.25 1.17
C ASN A 71 3.81 -0.02 1.85
N THR A 72 3.12 -0.50 2.88
CA THR A 72 3.43 -1.75 3.57
C THR A 72 3.34 -2.96 2.62
N TYR A 73 2.29 -3.02 1.79
CA TYR A 73 2.11 -4.07 0.80
C TYR A 73 3.25 -4.09 -0.24
N ILE A 74 3.65 -2.91 -0.74
CA ILE A 74 4.79 -2.78 -1.67
C ILE A 74 6.11 -3.15 -0.99
N LEU A 75 6.32 -2.72 0.26
CA LEU A 75 7.52 -3.02 1.03
C LEU A 75 7.70 -4.53 1.23
N ILE A 76 6.62 -5.23 1.58
CA ILE A 76 6.63 -6.71 1.70
C ILE A 76 6.89 -7.35 0.32
N SER A 77 6.35 -6.77 -0.76
CA SER A 77 6.62 -7.25 -2.13
C SER A 77 8.11 -7.14 -2.47
N GLY A 78 8.76 -6.03 -2.12
CA GLY A 78 10.21 -5.86 -2.27
C GLY A 78 11.06 -6.72 -1.35
N TYR A 79 10.58 -7.03 -0.14
CA TYR A 79 11.26 -7.92 0.81
C TYR A 79 11.36 -9.36 0.29
N PHE A 80 10.28 -9.89 -0.29
CA PHE A 80 10.29 -11.22 -0.87
C PHE A 80 10.80 -11.25 -2.31
N GLY A 81 10.70 -10.13 -3.02
CA GLY A 81 10.91 -10.02 -4.45
C GLY A 81 9.65 -10.41 -5.22
N ILE A 82 9.41 -9.76 -6.35
CA ILE A 82 8.32 -10.10 -7.27
C ILE A 82 8.89 -10.97 -8.40
N ARG A 83 8.34 -12.18 -8.54
CA ARG A 83 8.54 -13.02 -9.72
C ARG A 83 7.32 -12.88 -10.62
N MET A 84 7.50 -12.24 -11.77
CA MET A 84 6.46 -12.12 -12.79
C MET A 84 6.00 -13.52 -13.21
N GLN A 85 4.76 -13.85 -12.88
CA GLN A 85 4.07 -15.07 -13.30
C GLN A 85 2.67 -14.66 -13.74
N GLY A 86 2.22 -15.09 -14.93
CA GLY A 86 0.89 -14.74 -15.44
C GLY A 86 -0.23 -15.10 -14.45
N LYS A 87 -0.09 -16.21 -13.72
CA LYS A 87 -1.00 -16.61 -12.64
C LYS A 87 -1.08 -15.59 -11.50
N GLY A 88 0.04 -14.97 -11.13
CA GLY A 88 0.09 -13.94 -10.09
C GLY A 88 -0.66 -12.68 -10.51
N LEU A 89 -0.45 -12.23 -11.75
CA LEU A 89 -1.15 -11.09 -12.33
C LEU A 89 -2.66 -11.36 -12.45
N ALA A 90 -3.05 -12.54 -12.96
CA ALA A 90 -4.45 -12.93 -13.07
C ALA A 90 -5.14 -13.00 -11.69
N ASN A 91 -4.47 -13.57 -10.68
CA ASN A 91 -4.98 -13.60 -9.31
C ASN A 91 -5.17 -12.20 -8.74
N LEU A 92 -4.23 -11.29 -8.97
CA LEU A 92 -4.34 -9.90 -8.50
C LEU A 92 -5.52 -9.18 -9.17
N LEU A 93 -5.65 -9.29 -10.49
CA LEU A 93 -6.76 -8.70 -11.24
C LEU A 93 -8.09 -9.27 -10.77
N PHE A 94 -8.18 -10.59 -10.61
CA PHE A 94 -9.38 -11.25 -10.10
C PHE A 94 -9.74 -10.79 -8.69
N GLN A 95 -8.77 -10.76 -7.75
CA GLN A 95 -9.01 -10.28 -6.39
C GLN A 95 -9.51 -8.85 -6.38
N SER A 96 -8.86 -7.96 -7.16
CA SER A 96 -9.27 -6.55 -7.25
C SER A 96 -10.71 -6.43 -7.78
N SER A 97 -11.03 -7.07 -8.90
CA SER A 97 -12.38 -7.03 -9.46
C SER A 97 -13.42 -7.66 -8.51
N PHE A 98 -13.07 -8.77 -7.86
CA PHE A 98 -13.94 -9.45 -6.90
C PHE A 98 -14.28 -8.57 -5.69
N TYR A 99 -13.27 -7.95 -5.07
CA TYR A 99 -13.49 -7.09 -3.90
C TYR A 99 -14.23 -5.80 -4.27
N SER A 100 -13.91 -5.17 -5.40
CA SER A 100 -14.63 -3.96 -5.86
C SER A 100 -16.10 -4.27 -6.18
N ALA A 101 -16.38 -5.37 -6.88
CA ALA A 101 -17.76 -5.81 -7.15
C ALA A 101 -18.51 -6.15 -5.85
N SER A 102 -17.87 -6.89 -4.94
CA SER A 102 -18.47 -7.27 -3.67
C SER A 102 -18.79 -6.05 -2.80
N ALA A 103 -17.88 -5.07 -2.75
CA ALA A 103 -18.11 -3.83 -2.01
C ALA A 103 -19.31 -3.03 -2.57
N TYR A 104 -19.42 -2.91 -3.90
CA TYR A 104 -20.55 -2.24 -4.53
C TYR A 104 -21.88 -2.95 -4.25
N LEU A 105 -21.92 -4.28 -4.39
CA LEU A 105 -23.12 -5.06 -4.10
C LEU A 105 -23.51 -5.00 -2.62
N LEU A 106 -22.54 -5.09 -1.72
CA LEU A 106 -22.76 -5.00 -0.28
C LEU A 106 -23.31 -3.61 0.11
N PHE A 107 -22.79 -2.54 -0.50
CA PHE A 107 -23.32 -1.19 -0.31
C PHE A 107 -24.80 -1.12 -0.71
N LEU A 108 -25.19 -1.67 -1.86
CA LEU A 108 -26.60 -1.67 -2.29
C LEU A 108 -27.51 -2.44 -1.31
N VAL A 109 -27.03 -3.56 -0.78
CA VAL A 109 -27.78 -4.39 0.18
C VAL A 109 -27.96 -3.67 1.52
N ILE A 110 -26.88 -3.14 2.10
CA ILE A 110 -26.91 -2.50 3.43
C ILE A 110 -27.69 -1.19 3.38
N SER A 111 -27.51 -0.41 2.32
CA SER A 111 -28.16 0.90 2.19
C SER A 111 -29.63 0.80 1.76
N GLY A 112 -30.09 -0.37 1.30
CA GLY A 112 -31.45 -0.60 0.83
C GLY A 112 -31.75 0.02 -0.55
N TYR A 113 -30.78 0.68 -1.20
CA TYR A 113 -30.94 1.34 -2.50
C TYR A 113 -30.79 0.38 -3.68
N PHE A 114 -31.50 -0.75 -3.68
CA PHE A 114 -31.43 -1.74 -4.77
C PHE A 114 -31.82 -1.16 -6.14
N THR A 115 -32.69 -0.15 -6.16
CA THR A 115 -33.12 0.56 -7.38
C THR A 115 -32.01 1.43 -7.99
N ALA A 116 -30.93 1.71 -7.25
CA ALA A 116 -29.77 2.45 -7.74
C ALA A 116 -28.72 1.54 -8.42
N PHE A 117 -29.01 0.24 -8.59
CA PHE A 117 -28.11 -0.67 -9.30
C PHE A 117 -27.88 -0.21 -10.75
N LYS A 118 -26.60 -0.08 -11.12
CA LYS A 118 -26.18 0.24 -12.48
C LYS A 118 -25.14 -0.77 -12.94
N LEU A 119 -25.49 -1.54 -13.97
CA LEU A 119 -24.57 -2.50 -14.59
C LEU A 119 -23.30 -1.82 -15.11
N SER A 120 -23.42 -0.60 -15.66
CA SER A 120 -22.26 0.18 -16.10
C SER A 120 -21.30 0.51 -14.97
N THR A 121 -21.81 0.84 -13.78
CA THR A 121 -20.98 1.07 -12.58
C THR A 121 -20.29 -0.22 -12.15
N LEU A 122 -21.00 -1.35 -12.10
CA LEU A 122 -20.41 -2.65 -11.75
C LEU A 122 -19.29 -3.04 -12.73
N LEU A 123 -19.53 -2.93 -14.04
CA LEU A 123 -18.53 -3.23 -15.06
C LEU A 123 -17.31 -2.32 -14.94
N THR A 124 -17.52 -1.03 -14.72
CA THR A 124 -16.42 -0.06 -14.52
C THR A 124 -15.58 -0.41 -13.28
N GLN A 125 -16.21 -0.79 -12.17
CA GLN A 125 -15.53 -1.23 -10.94
C GLN A 125 -14.76 -2.55 -11.13
N CYS A 126 -15.20 -3.40 -12.05
CA CYS A 126 -14.52 -4.65 -12.41
C CYS A 126 -13.35 -4.46 -13.39
N MET A 127 -13.07 -3.24 -13.85
CA MET A 127 -11.98 -2.91 -14.76
C MET A 127 -10.88 -2.11 -14.04
N PRO A 128 -10.11 -2.74 -13.13
CA PRO A 128 -9.27 -2.03 -12.19
C PRO A 128 -8.00 -1.43 -12.81
N LEU A 129 -7.73 -1.70 -14.09
CA LEU A 129 -6.63 -1.09 -14.85
C LEU A 129 -7.03 0.19 -15.60
N LEU A 130 -8.33 0.47 -15.70
CA LEU A 130 -8.81 1.73 -16.29
C LEU A 130 -8.69 2.87 -15.28
N LYS A 131 -8.78 4.13 -15.76
CA LYS A 131 -8.70 5.33 -14.93
C LYS A 131 -9.66 5.33 -13.73
N ALA A 132 -10.80 4.65 -13.85
CA ALA A 132 -11.79 4.47 -12.78
C ALA A 132 -11.37 3.47 -11.67
N GLY A 133 -10.39 2.61 -11.94
CA GLY A 133 -9.87 1.59 -11.02
C GLY A 133 -8.82 2.10 -10.02
N GLY A 134 -8.50 3.39 -10.05
CA GLY A 134 -7.51 4.01 -9.18
C GLY A 134 -6.07 3.87 -9.67
N TRP A 135 -5.16 4.52 -8.95
CA TRP A 135 -3.75 4.65 -9.32
C TRP A 135 -2.90 3.41 -8.95
N PHE A 136 -3.34 2.68 -7.91
CA PHE A 136 -2.55 1.60 -7.30
C PHE A 136 -2.28 0.45 -8.27
N LEU A 137 -3.33 -0.10 -8.89
CA LEU A 137 -3.18 -1.32 -9.66
C LEU A 137 -2.36 -1.12 -10.95
N PRO A 138 -2.59 -0.07 -11.76
CA PRO A 138 -1.70 0.24 -12.88
C PRO A 138 -0.25 0.42 -12.44
N SER A 139 -0.03 1.10 -11.32
CA SER A 139 1.33 1.33 -10.79
C SER A 139 1.99 0.03 -10.32
N TYR A 140 1.23 -0.85 -9.68
CA TYR A 140 1.73 -2.14 -9.21
C TYR A 140 2.05 -3.07 -10.38
N VAL A 141 1.20 -3.12 -11.41
CA VAL A 141 1.48 -3.89 -12.63
C VAL A 141 2.74 -3.36 -13.32
N GLY A 142 2.91 -2.04 -13.39
CA GLY A 142 4.15 -1.41 -13.87
C GLY A 142 5.37 -1.86 -13.06
N LEU A 143 5.29 -1.84 -11.73
CA LEU A 143 6.35 -2.35 -10.85
C LEU A 143 6.62 -3.85 -11.10
N MET A 144 5.58 -4.67 -11.27
CA MET A 144 5.75 -6.09 -11.56
C MET A 144 6.49 -6.30 -12.89
N LEU A 145 6.23 -5.47 -13.91
CA LEU A 145 6.93 -5.54 -15.20
C LEU A 145 8.40 -5.16 -15.07
N LEU A 146 8.70 -4.18 -14.21
CA LEU A 146 10.07 -3.73 -13.93
C LEU A 146 10.82 -4.66 -12.96
N SER A 147 10.10 -5.47 -12.18
CA SER A 147 10.70 -6.29 -11.12
C SER A 147 11.82 -7.22 -11.60
N PRO A 148 11.76 -7.88 -12.78
CA PRO A 148 12.86 -8.72 -13.24
C PRO A 148 14.15 -7.94 -13.49
N LEU A 149 14.05 -6.69 -13.95
CA LEU A 149 15.20 -5.80 -14.15
C LEU A 149 15.75 -5.35 -12.79
N LEU A 150 14.87 -4.94 -11.87
CA LEU A 150 15.26 -4.53 -10.52
C LEU A 150 15.95 -5.68 -9.76
N GLU A 151 15.43 -6.90 -9.85
CA GLU A 151 16.03 -8.08 -9.21
C GLU A 151 17.42 -8.39 -9.76
N ARG A 152 17.65 -8.23 -11.07
CA ARG A 152 18.98 -8.39 -11.67
C ARG A 152 19.97 -7.35 -11.15
N ALA A 153 19.56 -6.07 -11.10
CA ALA A 153 20.40 -5.00 -10.56
C ALA A 153 20.71 -5.24 -9.07
N LEU A 154 19.69 -5.60 -8.28
CA LEU A 154 19.82 -5.95 -6.89
C LEU A 154 20.79 -7.12 -6.67
N ALA A 155 20.78 -8.14 -7.53
CA ALA A 155 21.67 -9.30 -7.40
C ALA A 155 23.17 -8.92 -7.51
N GLN A 156 23.50 -7.85 -8.22
CA GLN A 156 24.87 -7.38 -8.42
C GLN A 156 25.32 -6.33 -7.39
N MET A 157 24.37 -5.61 -6.78
CA MET A 157 24.68 -4.52 -5.84
C MET A 157 25.03 -5.01 -4.43
N LYS A 158 26.03 -4.37 -3.82
CA LYS A 158 26.35 -4.58 -2.39
C LYS A 158 25.31 -3.89 -1.50
N THR A 159 25.05 -4.41 -0.29
CA THR A 159 24.07 -3.82 0.63
C THR A 159 24.37 -2.36 0.99
N ARG A 160 25.64 -2.01 1.22
CA ARG A 160 26.05 -0.61 1.50
C ARG A 160 25.77 0.32 0.31
N GLU A 161 25.96 -0.19 -0.89
CA GLU A 161 25.74 0.55 -2.12
C GLU A 161 24.25 0.84 -2.30
N LEU A 162 23.40 -0.18 -2.16
CA LEU A 162 21.94 -0.03 -2.15
C LEU A 162 21.47 0.97 -1.09
N GLY A 163 22.05 0.94 0.12
CA GLY A 163 21.74 1.90 1.18
C GLY A 163 22.07 3.36 0.80
N ARG A 164 23.22 3.60 0.14
CA ARG A 164 23.57 4.93 -0.38
C ARG A 164 22.63 5.39 -1.49
N TYR A 165 22.28 4.49 -2.42
CA TYR A 165 21.30 4.80 -3.46
C TYR A 165 19.93 5.14 -2.88
N LEU A 166 19.44 4.38 -1.89
CA LEU A 166 18.18 4.68 -1.22
C LEU A 166 18.21 6.02 -0.49
N LEU A 167 19.29 6.33 0.20
CA LEU A 167 19.45 7.63 0.87
C LEU A 167 19.38 8.78 -0.14
N LEU A 168 20.14 8.70 -1.23
CA LEU A 168 20.11 9.71 -2.29
C LEU A 168 18.74 9.80 -2.95
N TYR A 169 18.11 8.66 -3.24
CA TYR A 169 16.78 8.58 -3.82
C TYR A 169 15.75 9.32 -2.96
N TYR A 170 15.68 9.06 -1.66
CA TYR A 170 14.69 9.71 -0.79
C TYR A 170 14.99 11.20 -0.55
N ILE A 171 16.26 11.60 -0.52
CA ILE A 171 16.64 13.03 -0.45
C ILE A 171 16.17 13.77 -1.71
N LEU A 172 16.51 13.25 -2.89
CA LEU A 172 16.11 13.85 -4.16
C LEU A 172 14.60 13.84 -4.33
N HIS A 173 13.95 12.73 -3.98
CA HIS A 173 12.49 12.60 -4.03
C HIS A 173 11.81 13.65 -3.13
N THR A 174 12.30 13.83 -1.90
CA THR A 174 11.78 14.84 -0.97
C THR A 174 11.97 16.26 -1.51
N ILE A 175 13.18 16.59 -2.01
CA ILE A 175 13.47 17.90 -2.60
C ILE A 175 12.53 18.15 -3.80
N TRP A 176 12.36 17.16 -4.66
CA TRP A 176 11.56 17.34 -5.87
C TRP A 176 10.08 17.51 -5.59
N VAL A 177 9.52 16.68 -4.69
CA VAL A 177 8.11 16.80 -4.29
C VAL A 177 7.88 18.12 -3.57
N PHE A 178 8.74 18.50 -2.62
CA PHE A 178 8.55 19.70 -1.81
C PHE A 178 8.73 21.01 -2.59
N PHE A 179 9.81 21.14 -3.36
CA PHE A 179 10.13 22.39 -4.05
C PHE A 179 9.49 22.49 -5.44
N PHE A 180 9.42 21.38 -6.16
CA PHE A 180 9.06 21.41 -7.59
C PHE A 180 7.66 20.86 -7.88
N LYS A 181 6.99 20.20 -6.92
CA LYS A 181 5.62 19.65 -7.05
C LYS A 181 5.36 18.80 -8.31
N THR A 182 6.40 18.23 -8.91
CA THR A 182 6.33 17.75 -10.31
C THR A 182 6.82 16.32 -10.53
N MET A 183 7.46 15.66 -9.55
CA MET A 183 8.10 14.37 -9.84
C MET A 183 7.14 13.20 -9.98
N ASP A 184 5.97 13.24 -9.33
CA ASP A 184 5.05 12.09 -9.29
C ASP A 184 3.70 12.32 -9.95
N GLY A 185 3.40 13.54 -10.40
CA GLY A 185 2.13 13.92 -11.08
C GLY A 185 0.83 13.65 -10.29
N ASN A 186 0.95 13.01 -9.12
CA ASN A 186 -0.12 12.44 -8.31
C ASN A 186 0.34 12.32 -6.84
N ASP A 187 1.13 13.27 -6.33
CA ASP A 187 1.53 13.37 -4.90
C ASP A 187 2.15 12.09 -4.27
N GLY A 188 2.98 11.37 -5.03
CA GLY A 188 3.63 10.13 -4.56
C GLY A 188 2.85 8.84 -4.87
N TYR A 189 1.69 8.95 -5.52
CA TYR A 189 0.91 7.82 -6.00
C TYR A 189 1.35 7.38 -7.40
N SER A 190 2.61 6.95 -7.51
CA SER A 190 3.26 6.65 -8.78
C SER A 190 4.07 5.35 -8.75
N ILE A 191 4.42 4.86 -9.95
CA ILE A 191 5.37 3.75 -10.13
C ILE A 191 6.75 4.13 -9.55
N PHE A 192 7.17 5.40 -9.64
CA PHE A 192 8.47 5.83 -9.13
C PHE A 192 8.56 5.64 -7.62
N SER A 193 7.53 6.05 -6.88
CA SER A 193 7.45 5.85 -5.42
C SER A 193 7.44 4.36 -5.06
N PHE A 194 6.73 3.55 -5.85
CA PHE A 194 6.72 2.09 -5.69
C PHE A 194 8.10 1.44 -5.86
N ILE A 195 8.89 1.90 -6.83
CA ILE A 195 10.28 1.42 -7.00
C ILE A 195 11.11 1.72 -5.75
N GLY A 196 11.00 2.94 -5.20
CA GLY A 196 11.71 3.33 -3.98
C GLY A 196 11.38 2.44 -2.78
N ILE A 197 10.10 2.19 -2.55
CA ILE A 197 9.62 1.33 -1.46
C ILE A 197 10.03 -0.13 -1.70
N TYR A 198 9.95 -0.60 -2.95
CA TYR A 198 10.37 -1.95 -3.32
C TYR A 198 11.86 -2.19 -3.00
N LEU A 199 12.72 -1.26 -3.41
CA LEU A 199 14.16 -1.32 -3.14
C LEU A 199 14.44 -1.24 -1.63
N LEU A 200 13.67 -0.44 -0.88
CA LEU A 200 13.76 -0.39 0.58
C LEU A 200 13.42 -1.74 1.23
N GLY A 201 12.38 -2.43 0.75
CA GLY A 201 12.02 -3.77 1.22
C GLY A 201 13.15 -4.78 0.98
N SER A 202 13.76 -4.73 -0.20
CA SER A 202 14.94 -5.53 -0.55
C SER A 202 16.16 -5.21 0.31
N TYR A 203 16.37 -3.94 0.67
CA TYR A 203 17.43 -3.54 1.60
C TYR A 203 17.21 -4.09 3.01
N LEU A 204 15.99 -4.01 3.54
CA LEU A 204 15.63 -4.55 4.87
C LEU A 204 15.84 -6.07 4.97
N LYS A 205 15.58 -6.80 3.89
CA LYS A 205 15.89 -8.24 3.80
C LYS A 205 17.38 -8.53 4.02
N ARG A 206 18.26 -7.69 3.48
CA ARG A 206 19.72 -7.87 3.53
C ARG A 206 20.32 -7.48 4.89
N THR A 207 19.74 -6.50 5.57
CA THR A 207 20.29 -5.98 6.83
C THR A 207 19.88 -6.80 8.06
N LYS A 208 18.91 -7.73 7.93
CA LYS A 208 18.45 -8.65 9.00
C LYS A 208 18.30 -7.94 10.35
N VAL A 209 17.60 -6.82 10.37
CA VAL A 209 17.46 -6.00 11.59
C VAL A 209 16.70 -6.77 12.68
N HIS A 210 17.36 -7.05 13.79
CA HIS A 210 16.75 -7.72 14.95
C HIS A 210 16.31 -6.69 15.98
N TRP A 211 14.99 -6.57 16.17
CA TRP A 211 14.39 -5.69 17.16
C TRP A 211 13.85 -6.50 18.35
N SER A 212 14.14 -6.01 19.57
CA SER A 212 13.61 -6.58 20.82
C SER A 212 12.08 -6.44 20.91
N LYS A 213 11.41 -7.34 21.65
CA LYS A 213 9.94 -7.33 21.78
C LYS A 213 9.39 -6.03 22.36
N ILE A 214 10.09 -5.45 23.35
CA ILE A 214 9.70 -4.17 23.97
C ILE A 214 9.74 -3.01 22.97
N LEU A 215 10.68 -3.06 22.03
CA LEU A 215 10.82 -2.04 21.01
C LEU A 215 9.69 -2.11 19.96
N ARG A 216 9.15 -3.30 19.69
CA ARG A 216 8.02 -3.50 18.75
C ARG A 216 6.72 -2.85 19.23
N TRP A 217 6.35 -3.04 20.50
CA TRP A 217 5.16 -2.39 21.06
C TRP A 217 5.32 -0.87 21.13
N LYS A 218 6.52 -0.37 21.40
CA LYS A 218 6.81 1.07 21.33
C LYS A 218 6.65 1.63 19.92
N PHE A 219 7.08 0.90 18.89
CA PHE A 219 6.85 1.31 17.49
C PHE A 219 5.37 1.28 17.13
N LEU A 220 4.62 0.26 17.54
CA LEU A 220 3.19 0.18 17.28
C LEU A 220 2.41 1.28 18.00
N ALA A 221 2.69 1.50 19.29
CA ALA A 221 2.09 2.58 20.06
C ALA A 221 2.46 3.95 19.47
N GLY A 222 3.73 4.16 19.12
CA GLY A 222 4.18 5.38 18.46
C GLY A 222 3.46 5.62 17.14
N TYR A 223 3.30 4.57 16.32
CA TYR A 223 2.54 4.64 15.07
C TYR A 223 1.09 5.06 15.31
N ILE A 224 0.38 4.37 16.21
CA ILE A 224 -1.03 4.70 16.53
C ILE A 224 -1.12 6.13 17.06
N SER A 225 -0.25 6.53 17.98
CA SER A 225 -0.24 7.88 18.54
C SER A 225 0.01 8.94 17.48
N ILE A 226 0.95 8.72 16.56
CA ILE A 226 1.23 9.67 15.46
C ILE A 226 0.04 9.76 14.50
N SER A 227 -0.56 8.63 14.13
CA SER A 227 -1.76 8.62 13.28
C SER A 227 -2.92 9.38 13.92
N LEU A 228 -3.23 9.12 15.20
CA LEU A 228 -4.30 9.82 15.92
C LEU A 228 -4.00 11.30 16.10
N PHE A 229 -2.73 11.65 16.40
CA PHE A 229 -2.30 13.03 16.50
C PHE A 229 -2.43 13.76 15.17
N SER A 230 -2.05 13.13 14.05
CA SER A 230 -2.19 13.71 12.72
C SER A 230 -3.65 13.96 12.34
N ALA A 231 -4.56 13.03 12.65
CA ALA A 231 -5.99 13.19 12.43
C ALA A 231 -6.56 14.34 13.28
N LEU A 232 -6.14 14.46 14.53
CA LEU A 232 -6.56 15.55 15.42
C LEU A 232 -6.08 16.91 14.91
N LEU A 233 -4.81 16.99 14.50
CA LEU A 233 -4.21 18.21 13.97
C LEU A 233 -4.90 18.64 12.68
N PHE A 234 -5.17 17.71 11.77
CA PHE A 234 -5.85 17.97 10.50
C PHE A 234 -7.29 18.46 10.73
N LEU A 235 -8.04 17.81 11.63
CA LEU A 235 -9.37 18.24 12.04
C LEU A 235 -9.36 19.66 12.65
N GLY A 236 -8.43 19.92 13.57
CA GLY A 236 -8.29 21.22 14.22
C GLY A 236 -7.99 22.34 13.22
N ILE A 237 -7.06 22.11 12.29
CA ILE A 237 -6.75 23.06 11.21
C ILE A 237 -7.98 23.33 10.36
N SER A 238 -8.71 22.31 9.92
CA SER A 238 -9.90 22.50 9.10
C SER A 238 -11.00 23.28 9.82
N ILE A 239 -11.26 22.98 11.10
CA ILE A 239 -12.25 23.70 11.90
C ILE A 239 -11.88 25.19 12.03
N ILE A 240 -10.61 25.50 12.30
CA ILE A 240 -10.13 26.86 12.54
C ILE A 240 -10.06 27.67 11.23
N THR A 241 -9.44 27.11 10.20
CA THR A 241 -9.15 27.82 8.94
C THR A 241 -10.30 27.79 7.95
N GLY A 242 -11.24 26.85 8.11
CA GLY A 242 -12.31 26.61 7.14
C GLY A 242 -11.84 25.96 5.84
N ILE A 243 -10.61 25.44 5.80
CA ILE A 243 -10.06 24.72 4.64
C ILE A 243 -10.68 23.32 4.59
N THR A 244 -11.07 22.90 3.39
CA THR A 244 -11.62 21.57 3.11
C THR A 244 -10.63 20.46 3.44
N LEU A 245 -11.15 19.31 3.88
CA LEU A 245 -10.36 18.17 4.35
C LEU A 245 -9.83 17.27 3.21
N GLU A 246 -9.89 17.71 1.95
CA GLU A 246 -9.45 16.95 0.76
C GLU A 246 -7.93 17.03 0.51
#